data_AF-A0A7J3WZC1-F1
#
_entry.id   AF-A0A7J3WZC1-F1
#
_cell.length_a   1.000
_cell.length_b   1.000
_cell.length_c   1.000
_cell.angle_alpha   90.00
_cell.angle_beta   90.00
_cell.angle_gamma   90.00
#
_symmetry.space_group_name_H-M   'P 1'
#
loop_
_entity.id
_entity.type
_entity.pdbx_description
1 polymer ?
#
loop_
_entity_poly.entity_id
_entity_poly.type
_entity_poly.pdbx_seq_one_letter_code
_entity_poly.pdbx_strand_id
1 'polypeptide(L)'
;MSEEIPLSPIGREEIHKLEYALLVGTLFRAEVLEELKNPSERLTWVDSLAVAAAAIAREKAKMTISQIAEDIGRTEATIRNHLMGKTKAGQLVRQTLEKFLREGVKIDLPSTKELEEVRAKLEEEREKTQKLEILLQEVKNSLKALVEKLEKI
;
A
#
# COMPACT_ATOMS: atom_id res chain seq x y z
N MET A 1 15.51 -14.87 15.50
CA MET A 1 14.20 -15.17 16.08
C MET A 1 13.23 -14.17 15.47
N SER A 2 12.29 -14.61 14.64
CA SER A 2 11.21 -13.75 14.17
C SER A 2 10.33 -13.45 15.38
N GLU A 3 10.50 -12.27 15.99
CA GLU A 3 9.62 -11.82 17.07
C GLU A 3 8.19 -11.77 16.53
N GLU A 4 7.32 -12.58 17.09
CA GLU A 4 5.92 -12.65 16.70
C GLU A 4 5.23 -11.35 17.16
N ILE A 5 4.53 -10.68 16.24
CA ILE A 5 3.82 -9.43 16.55
C ILE A 5 2.50 -9.78 17.24
N PRO A 6 2.27 -9.40 18.51
CA PRO A 6 1.10 -9.81 19.27
C PRO A 6 -0.14 -9.04 18.81
N LEU A 7 -1.22 -9.78 18.52
CA LEU A 7 -2.52 -9.19 18.15
C LEU A 7 -3.37 -8.77 19.35
N SER A 8 -2.94 -9.15 20.56
CA SER A 8 -3.46 -8.69 21.86
C SER A 8 -2.28 -8.17 22.69
N PRO A 9 -1.72 -7.00 22.33
CA PRO A 9 -0.48 -6.52 22.91
C PRO A 9 -0.63 -6.14 24.38
N ILE A 10 0.40 -6.45 25.18
CA ILE A 10 0.51 -6.13 26.59
C ILE A 10 1.69 -5.19 26.80
N GLY A 11 1.40 -3.97 27.25
CA GLY A 11 2.42 -2.95 27.49
C GLY A 11 2.85 -2.20 26.23
N ARG A 12 3.69 -1.18 26.44
CA ARG A 12 3.98 -0.14 25.43
C ARG A 12 4.70 -0.68 24.19
N GLU A 13 5.66 -1.58 24.39
CA GLU A 13 6.46 -2.12 23.28
C GLU A 13 5.61 -2.93 22.31
N GLU A 14 4.79 -3.83 22.83
CA GLU A 14 3.90 -4.66 22.02
C GLU A 14 2.83 -3.82 21.31
N ILE A 15 2.30 -2.78 21.96
CA ILE A 15 1.36 -1.84 21.35
C ILE A 15 2.01 -1.18 20.14
N HIS A 16 3.24 -0.69 20.27
CA HIS A 16 3.95 -0.08 19.16
C HIS A 16 4.27 -1.09 18.05
N LYS A 17 4.66 -2.33 18.39
CA LYS A 17 4.88 -3.39 17.39
C LYS A 17 3.61 -3.64 16.56
N LEU A 18 2.45 -3.77 17.21
CA LEU A 18 1.18 -3.93 16.51
C LEU A 18 0.80 -2.67 15.70
N GLU A 19 1.00 -1.48 16.26
CA GLU A 19 0.76 -0.20 15.57
C GLU A 19 1.56 -0.10 14.27
N TYR A 20 2.88 -0.33 14.32
CA TYR A 20 3.74 -0.28 13.14
C TYR A 20 3.35 -1.35 12.13
N ALA A 21 3.02 -2.55 12.60
CA ALA A 21 2.59 -3.63 11.73
C ALA A 21 1.31 -3.29 10.96
N LEU A 22 0.33 -2.73 11.67
CA LEU A 22 -0.93 -2.28 11.10
C LEU A 22 -0.72 -1.14 10.11
N LEU A 23 0.07 -0.12 10.48
CA LEU A 23 0.35 1.01 9.61
C LEU A 23 1.03 0.55 8.31
N VAL A 24 2.13 -0.19 8.42
CA VAL A 24 2.89 -0.66 7.24
C VAL A 24 2.04 -1.62 6.41
N GLY A 25 1.36 -2.57 7.04
CA GLY A 25 0.48 -3.52 6.35
C GLY A 25 -0.69 -2.85 5.62
N THR A 26 -1.15 -1.69 6.08
CA THR A 26 -2.18 -0.90 5.38
C THR A 26 -1.58 0.01 4.30
N LEU A 27 -0.43 0.65 4.56
CA LEU A 27 0.21 1.62 3.66
C LEU A 27 0.53 1.02 2.28
N PHE A 28 0.97 -0.24 2.25
CA PHE A 28 1.35 -0.94 1.01
C PHE A 28 0.19 -1.62 0.28
N ARG A 29 -1.06 -1.43 0.71
CA ARG A 29 -2.22 -1.90 -0.06
C ARG A 29 -2.34 -1.09 -1.36
N ALA A 30 -2.65 -1.77 -2.47
CA ALA A 30 -2.75 -1.15 -3.79
C ALA A 30 -3.68 0.09 -3.82
N GLU A 31 -4.86 -0.02 -3.20
CA GLU A 31 -5.81 1.09 -3.10
C GLU A 31 -5.28 2.28 -2.28
N VAL A 32 -4.44 2.04 -1.27
CA VAL A 32 -3.82 3.12 -0.47
C VAL A 32 -2.68 3.76 -1.24
N LEU A 33 -1.86 2.96 -1.92
CA LEU A 33 -0.78 3.47 -2.75
C LEU A 33 -1.29 4.36 -3.88
N GLU A 34 -2.49 4.10 -4.41
CA GLU A 34 -3.13 4.97 -5.40
C GLU A 34 -3.47 6.34 -4.82
N GLU A 35 -4.13 6.36 -3.66
CA GLU A 35 -4.49 7.60 -2.95
C GLU A 35 -3.26 8.45 -2.61
N LEU A 36 -2.16 7.80 -2.22
CA LEU A 36 -0.89 8.48 -1.91
C LEU A 36 -0.22 9.13 -3.12
N LYS A 37 -0.61 8.79 -4.37
CA LYS A 37 -0.08 9.47 -5.55
C LYS A 37 -0.48 10.94 -5.58
N ASN A 38 -1.68 11.29 -5.10
CA ASN A 38 -2.16 12.67 -5.03
C ASN A 38 -1.37 13.47 -3.97
N PRO A 39 -0.49 14.41 -4.38
CA PRO A 39 0.38 15.13 -3.43
C PRO A 39 -0.41 15.99 -2.43
N SER A 40 -1.56 16.53 -2.84
CA SER A 40 -2.38 17.42 -2.02
C SER A 40 -3.03 16.71 -0.82
N GLU A 41 -3.30 15.42 -0.95
CA GLU A 41 -3.98 14.61 0.08
C GLU A 41 -3.06 13.62 0.78
N ARG A 42 -1.86 13.39 0.23
CA ARG A 42 -0.88 12.43 0.74
C ARG A 42 -0.64 12.57 2.24
N LEU A 43 -0.41 13.80 2.71
CA LEU A 43 -0.14 14.04 4.14
C LEU A 43 -1.33 13.68 5.02
N THR A 44 -2.54 14.07 4.59
CA THR A 44 -3.80 13.76 5.27
C THR A 44 -4.04 12.26 5.36
N TRP A 45 -3.74 11.53 4.28
CA TRP A 45 -3.84 10.07 4.23
C TRP A 45 -2.86 9.41 5.20
N VAL A 46 -1.59 9.81 5.18
CA VAL A 46 -0.57 9.27 6.09
C VAL A 46 -0.93 9.54 7.56
N ASP A 47 -1.32 10.78 7.89
CA ASP A 47 -1.73 11.14 9.26
C ASP A 47 -2.95 10.33 9.71
N SER A 48 -3.98 10.24 8.87
CA SER A 48 -5.22 9.51 9.19
C SER A 48 -4.96 8.01 9.38
N LEU A 49 -4.08 7.41 8.59
CA LEU A 49 -3.69 6.01 8.73
C LEU A 49 -2.87 5.77 10.00
N ALA A 50 -1.92 6.66 10.31
CA ALA A 50 -1.12 6.58 11.52
C ALA A 50 -2.00 6.66 12.78
N VAL A 51 -2.91 7.64 12.84
CA VAL A 51 -3.84 7.79 13.97
C VAL A 51 -4.76 6.57 14.08
N ALA A 52 -5.27 6.04 12.97
CA ALA A 52 -6.12 4.85 12.97
C ALA A 52 -5.38 3.60 13.47
N ALA A 53 -4.15 3.37 12.99
CA ALA A 53 -3.29 2.26 13.44
C ALA A 53 -2.97 2.36 14.94
N ALA A 54 -2.57 3.54 15.39
CA ALA A 54 -2.30 3.82 16.79
C ALA A 54 -3.53 3.56 17.68
N ALA A 55 -4.70 4.04 17.25
CA ALA A 55 -5.95 3.85 17.99
C ALA A 55 -6.34 2.37 18.09
N ILE A 56 -6.29 1.64 16.98
CA ILE A 56 -6.69 0.23 16.93
C ILE A 56 -5.71 -0.64 17.74
N ALA A 57 -4.40 -0.39 17.69
CA ALA A 57 -3.43 -1.13 18.48
C ALA A 57 -3.70 -1.00 19.99
N ARG A 58 -4.06 0.20 20.45
CA ARG A 58 -4.40 0.47 21.85
C ARG A 58 -5.77 -0.07 22.25
N GLU A 59 -6.75 -0.08 21.34
CA GLU A 59 -8.02 -0.77 21.54
C GLU A 59 -7.77 -2.28 21.80
N LYS A 60 -6.83 -2.89 21.07
CA LYS A 60 -6.43 -4.28 21.30
C LYS A 60 -5.72 -4.51 22.63
N ALA A 61 -5.01 -3.52 23.14
CA ALA A 61 -4.49 -3.48 24.52
C ALA A 61 -5.55 -3.14 25.59
N LYS A 62 -6.84 -3.10 25.23
CA LYS A 62 -7.97 -2.84 26.14
C LYS A 62 -7.99 -1.43 26.76
N MET A 63 -7.30 -0.47 26.15
CA MET A 63 -7.36 0.93 26.57
C MET A 63 -8.74 1.52 26.27
N THR A 64 -9.23 2.42 27.13
CA THR A 64 -10.47 3.17 26.89
C THR A 64 -10.27 4.27 25.85
N ILE A 65 -11.36 4.77 25.25
CA ILE A 65 -11.29 5.86 24.26
C ILE A 65 -10.58 7.09 24.83
N SER A 66 -10.83 7.44 26.09
CA SER A 66 -10.18 8.57 26.77
C SER A 66 -8.68 8.36 26.92
N GLN A 67 -8.23 7.18 27.35
CA GLN A 67 -6.81 6.84 27.46
C GLN A 67 -6.10 6.88 26.10
N ILE A 68 -6.77 6.39 25.06
CA ILE A 68 -6.24 6.40 23.69
C ILE A 68 -6.11 7.85 23.17
N ALA A 69 -7.13 8.67 23.41
CA ALA A 69 -7.15 10.07 23.01
C ALA A 69 -6.01 10.86 23.68
N GLU A 70 -5.81 10.65 24.98
CA GLU A 70 -4.72 11.26 25.75
C GLU A 70 -3.34 10.80 25.24
N ASP A 71 -3.14 9.49 25.06
CA ASP A 71 -1.84 8.93 24.64
C ASP A 71 -1.43 9.34 23.21
N ILE A 72 -2.38 9.39 22.27
CA ILE A 72 -2.11 9.79 20.88
C ILE A 72 -2.12 11.32 20.71
N GLY A 73 -2.70 12.06 21.65
CA GLY A 73 -2.85 13.52 21.55
C GLY A 73 -3.93 13.95 20.55
N ARG A 74 -5.05 13.21 20.49
CA ARG A 74 -6.20 13.49 19.61
C ARG A 74 -7.49 13.56 20.41
N THR A 75 -8.56 14.09 19.82
CA THR A 75 -9.87 14.15 20.51
C THR A 75 -10.49 12.75 20.60
N GLU A 76 -11.27 12.49 21.65
CA GLU A 76 -12.05 11.25 21.75
C GLU A 76 -12.99 11.04 20.56
N ALA A 77 -13.53 12.11 19.98
CA ALA A 77 -14.38 12.04 18.81
C ALA A 77 -13.62 11.51 17.59
N THR A 78 -12.39 11.98 17.37
CA THR A 78 -11.49 11.49 16.33
C THR A 78 -11.19 10.00 16.52
N ILE A 79 -10.78 9.61 17.74
CA ILE A 79 -10.49 8.21 18.07
C ILE A 79 -11.71 7.32 17.84
N ARG A 80 -12.88 7.73 18.37
CA ARG A 80 -14.14 7.01 18.20
C ARG A 80 -14.49 6.81 16.73
N ASN A 81 -14.29 7.82 15.88
CA ASN A 81 -14.60 7.72 14.45
C ASN A 81 -13.69 6.71 13.72
N HIS A 82 -12.39 6.68 14.04
CA HIS A 82 -11.48 5.68 13.49
C HIS A 82 -11.81 4.28 14.01
N LEU A 83 -11.99 4.12 15.32
CA LEU A 83 -12.34 2.84 15.93
C LEU A 83 -13.67 2.32 15.39
N MET A 84 -14.72 3.13 15.23
CA MET A 84 -15.99 2.66 14.68
C MET A 84 -15.96 2.42 13.15
N GLY A 85 -14.84 2.64 12.47
CA GLY A 85 -14.75 2.50 11.01
C GLY A 85 -15.59 3.54 10.25
N LYS A 86 -15.86 4.70 10.86
CA LYS A 86 -16.56 5.81 10.18
C LYS A 86 -15.65 6.53 9.19
N THR A 87 -14.34 6.53 9.46
CA THR A 87 -13.31 7.04 8.54
C THR A 87 -12.83 5.94 7.60
N LYS A 88 -12.46 6.29 6.36
CA LYS A 88 -11.85 5.34 5.43
C LYS A 88 -10.56 4.72 5.97
N ALA A 89 -9.67 5.51 6.57
CA ALA A 89 -8.45 5.01 7.20
C ALA A 89 -8.74 3.93 8.28
N GLY A 90 -9.68 4.20 9.18
CA GLY A 90 -10.11 3.23 10.20
C GLY A 90 -10.65 1.92 9.63
N GLN A 91 -11.42 1.98 8.53
CA GLN A 91 -11.89 0.78 7.83
C GLN A 91 -10.73 -0.05 7.27
N LEU A 92 -9.78 0.62 6.60
CA LEU A 92 -8.64 -0.04 5.96
C LEU A 92 -7.73 -0.73 6.98
N VAL A 93 -7.46 -0.06 8.09
CA VAL A 93 -6.63 -0.62 9.16
C VAL A 93 -7.34 -1.79 9.86
N ARG A 94 -8.66 -1.71 10.09
CA ARG A 94 -9.44 -2.85 10.61
C ARG A 94 -9.38 -4.06 9.68
N GLN A 95 -9.52 -3.85 8.38
CA GLN A 95 -9.38 -4.93 7.40
C GLN A 95 -7.98 -5.55 7.42
N THR A 96 -6.92 -4.73 7.55
CA THR A 96 -5.54 -5.23 7.72
C THR A 96 -5.41 -6.07 8.99
N LEU A 97 -5.98 -5.61 10.12
CA LEU A 97 -6.00 -6.37 11.37
C LEU A 97 -6.76 -7.70 11.23
N GLU A 98 -7.92 -7.70 10.57
CA GLU A 98 -8.68 -8.93 10.30
C GLU A 98 -7.89 -9.92 9.46
N LYS A 99 -7.14 -9.44 8.47
CA LYS A 99 -6.23 -10.28 7.69
C LYS A 99 -5.14 -10.87 8.58
N PHE A 100 -4.52 -10.07 9.44
CA PHE A 100 -3.51 -10.55 10.40
C PHE A 100 -4.06 -11.60 11.35
N LEU A 101 -5.32 -11.47 11.81
CA LEU A 101 -5.97 -12.47 12.65
C LEU A 101 -6.19 -13.82 11.94
N ARG A 102 -6.35 -13.82 10.61
CA ARG A 102 -6.59 -15.04 9.82
C ARG A 102 -5.29 -15.70 9.36
N GLU A 103 -4.33 -14.91 8.90
CA GLU A 103 -3.15 -15.39 8.17
C GLU A 103 -1.85 -15.26 8.98
N GLY A 104 -1.91 -14.65 10.16
CA GLY A 104 -0.75 -14.16 10.89
C GLY A 104 -0.24 -12.82 10.34
N VAL A 105 0.65 -12.17 11.08
CA VAL A 105 1.25 -10.91 10.63
C VAL A 105 2.28 -11.21 9.55
N LYS A 106 1.90 -10.98 8.29
CA LYS A 106 2.77 -11.09 7.12
C LYS A 106 2.86 -9.74 6.44
N ILE A 107 4.00 -9.09 6.60
CA ILE A 107 4.31 -7.82 5.95
C ILE A 107 5.38 -8.13 4.92
N ASP A 108 4.94 -8.29 3.68
CA ASP A 108 5.85 -8.53 2.57
C ASP A 108 6.30 -7.18 2.03
N LEU A 109 7.47 -6.74 2.47
CA LEU A 109 8.11 -5.54 1.94
C LEU A 109 9.03 -5.98 0.81
N PRO A 110 8.86 -5.45 -0.41
CA PRO A 110 9.77 -5.79 -1.50
C PRO A 110 11.19 -5.35 -1.11
N SER A 111 12.15 -6.26 -1.25
CA SER A 111 13.54 -5.94 -0.97
C SER A 111 14.07 -4.93 -2.01
N THR A 112 15.06 -4.13 -1.63
CA THR A 112 15.71 -3.19 -2.56
C THR A 112 16.26 -3.90 -3.80
N LYS A 113 16.79 -5.11 -3.62
CA LYS A 113 17.31 -5.95 -4.70
C LYS A 113 16.19 -6.41 -5.65
N GLU A 114 15.07 -6.90 -5.13
CA GLU A 114 13.92 -7.29 -5.97
C GLU A 114 13.37 -6.09 -6.75
N LEU A 115 13.33 -4.91 -6.13
CA LEU A 115 12.91 -3.67 -6.80
C LEU A 115 13.86 -3.28 -7.94
N GLU A 116 15.17 -3.41 -7.74
CA GLU A 116 16.17 -3.16 -8.80
C GLU A 116 16.05 -4.17 -9.94
N GLU A 117 15.88 -5.46 -9.64
CA GLU A 117 15.69 -6.50 -10.65
C GLU A 117 14.41 -6.29 -11.47
N VAL A 118 13.31 -5.91 -10.81
CA VAL A 118 12.05 -5.56 -11.50
C VAL A 118 12.22 -4.34 -12.38
N ARG A 119 12.94 -3.30 -11.92
CA ARG A 119 13.23 -2.11 -12.72
C ARG A 119 14.08 -2.43 -13.94
N ALA A 120 15.12 -3.25 -13.78
CA ALA A 120 15.99 -3.66 -14.89
C ALA A 120 15.20 -4.44 -15.95
N LYS A 121 14.37 -5.41 -15.54
CA LYS A 121 13.51 -6.17 -16.45
C LYS A 121 12.48 -5.27 -17.16
N LEU A 122 11.91 -4.31 -16.45
CA LEU A 122 10.96 -3.36 -17.03
C LEU A 122 11.62 -2.49 -18.11
N GLU A 123 12.86 -2.07 -17.91
CA GLU A 123 13.58 -1.26 -18.89
C GLU A 123 13.98 -2.09 -20.11
N GLU A 124 14.47 -3.32 -19.91
CA GLU A 124 14.77 -4.25 -21.00
C GLU A 124 13.53 -4.52 -21.87
N GLU A 125 12.37 -4.73 -21.24
CA GLU A 125 11.12 -4.99 -21.94
C GLU A 125 10.63 -3.75 -22.70
N ARG A 126 10.83 -2.55 -22.15
CA ARG A 126 10.54 -1.28 -22.85
C ARG A 126 11.41 -1.12 -24.10
N GLU A 127 12.70 -1.40 -24.01
CA GLU A 127 13.59 -1.35 -25.18
C GLU A 127 13.18 -2.35 -26.26
N LYS A 128 12.81 -3.58 -25.87
CA LYS A 128 12.32 -4.59 -26.80
C LYS A 128 11.02 -4.14 -27.47
N THR A 129 10.10 -3.58 -26.69
CA THR A 129 8.83 -3.07 -27.20
C THR A 129 9.05 -1.95 -28.22
N GLN A 130 9.94 -1.00 -27.93
CA GLN A 130 10.29 0.07 -28.88
C GLN A 130 10.93 -0.46 -30.17
N LYS A 131 11.87 -1.42 -30.07
CA LYS A 131 12.48 -2.04 -31.26
C LYS A 131 11.44 -2.77 -32.11
N LEU A 132 10.53 -3.50 -31.47
CA LEU A 132 9.43 -4.18 -32.13
C LEU A 132 8.47 -3.20 -32.80
N GLU A 133 8.14 -2.08 -32.16
CA GLU A 133 7.30 -1.03 -32.75
C GLU A 133 7.93 -0.42 -34.02
N ILE A 134 9.24 -0.15 -34.00
CA ILE A 134 9.99 0.35 -35.17
C ILE A 134 9.94 -0.67 -36.30
N LEU A 135 10.29 -1.93 -36.03
CA LEU A 135 10.26 -3.03 -37.00
C LEU A 135 8.85 -3.23 -37.59
N LEU A 136 7.82 -3.18 -36.75
CA LEU A 136 6.43 -3.31 -37.18
C LEU A 136 6.05 -2.17 -38.13
N GLN A 137 6.49 -0.95 -37.83
CA GLN A 137 6.24 0.21 -38.67
C GLN A 137 6.97 0.11 -40.02
N GLU A 138 8.22 -0.37 -40.02
CA GLU A 138 8.98 -0.63 -41.25
C GLU A 138 8.30 -1.68 -42.13
N VAL A 139 7.93 -2.83 -41.55
CA VAL A 139 7.22 -3.90 -42.27
C VAL A 139 5.90 -3.38 -42.83
N LYS A 140 5.14 -2.60 -42.06
CA LYS A 140 3.88 -2.00 -42.49
C LYS A 140 4.09 -1.05 -43.68
N ASN A 141 5.14 -0.22 -43.64
CA ASN A 141 5.49 0.68 -44.73
C ASN A 141 5.92 -0.08 -45.98
N SER A 142 6.75 -1.12 -45.84
CA SER A 142 7.18 -1.98 -46.95
C SER A 142 6.02 -2.73 -47.60
N LEU A 143 5.11 -3.29 -46.78
CA LEU A 143 3.92 -3.97 -47.26
C LEU A 143 3.02 -3.01 -48.04
N LYS A 144 2.83 -1.79 -47.53
CA LYS A 144 2.04 -0.75 -48.20
C LYS A 144 2.65 -0.39 -49.57
N ALA A 145 3.97 -0.22 -49.64
CA ALA A 145 4.67 0.04 -50.89
C ALA A 145 4.58 -1.12 -51.89
N LEU A 146 4.55 -2.37 -51.42
CA LEU A 146 4.35 -3.56 -52.25
C LEU A 146 2.92 -3.63 -52.80
N VAL A 147 1.91 -3.36 -51.96
CA VAL A 147 0.50 -3.30 -52.37
C VAL A 147 0.30 -2.21 -53.43
N GLU A 148 0.82 -0.99 -53.19
CA GLU A 148 0.73 0.10 -54.17
C GLU A 148 1.43 -0.20 -55.50
N LYS A 149 2.47 -1.04 -55.50
CA LYS A 149 3.12 -1.52 -56.73
C LYS A 149 2.27 -2.57 -57.46
N LEU A 150 1.59 -3.44 -56.73
CA LEU A 150 0.71 -4.46 -57.32
C LEU A 150 -0.59 -3.86 -57.88
N GLU A 151 -1.12 -2.80 -57.26
CA GLU A 151 -2.32 -2.08 -57.76
C GLU A 151 -2.06 -1.27 -59.05
N LYS A 152 -0.80 -1.07 -59.43
CA LYS A 152 -0.40 -0.34 -60.64
C LYS A 152 -0.08 -1.25 -61.84
N ILE A 153 -0.23 -2.57 -61.69
CA ILE A 153 -0.07 -3.60 -62.73
C ILE A 153 -1.47 -4.07 -63.15
#